data_AF-V2TRT8-F1
#
_entry.id   AF-V2TRT8-F1
#
_cell.length_a   1.000
_cell.length_b   1.000
_cell.length_c   1.000
_cell.angle_alpha   90.00
_cell.angle_beta   90.00
_cell.angle_gamma   90.00
#
_symmetry.space_group_name_H-M   'P 1'
#
loop_
_entity.id
_entity.type
_entity.pdbx_description
1 polymer ?
#
loop_
_entity_poly.entity_id
_entity_poly.type
_entity_poly.pdbx_seq_one_letter_code
_entity_poly.pdbx_strand_id
1 'polypeptide(L)'
;MVFNSKVSEMKTVPLISLIDSQGRQAVADKIGCHLTLVNQVISKKREVYAVVDESGDVIDHCYEVRDFPNKRISNAKKKKTSVVGSN
;
A
#
# COMPACT_ATOMS: atom_id res chain seq x y z
N MET A 1 17.23 36.28 10.04
CA MET A 1 16.29 35.16 10.24
C MET A 1 16.89 33.93 9.59
N VAL A 2 17.38 32.97 10.37
CA VAL A 2 17.89 31.71 9.84
C VAL A 2 16.70 30.76 9.75
N PHE A 3 16.26 30.43 8.54
CA PHE A 3 15.29 29.37 8.32
C PHE A 3 16.00 28.04 8.58
N ASN A 4 15.90 27.52 9.80
CA ASN A 4 16.22 26.13 10.09
C ASN A 4 15.12 25.28 9.43
N SER A 5 15.25 25.06 8.13
CA SER A 5 14.54 23.97 7.45
C SER A 5 15.09 22.67 8.02
N LYS A 6 14.51 22.19 9.11
CA LYS A 6 14.69 20.80 9.54
C LYS A 6 14.19 19.95 8.38
N VAL A 7 15.11 19.41 7.61
CA VAL A 7 14.81 18.31 6.68
C VAL A 7 14.41 17.16 7.59
N SER A 8 13.10 16.90 7.71
CA SER A 8 12.63 15.70 8.40
C SER A 8 13.13 14.50 7.60
N GLU A 9 14.02 13.72 8.20
CA GLU A 9 14.53 12.51 7.56
C GLU A 9 13.37 11.52 7.38
N MET A 10 13.07 11.19 6.12
CA MET A 10 12.05 10.21 5.80
C MET A 10 12.66 8.81 5.84
N LYS A 11 11.99 7.87 6.54
CA LYS A 11 12.41 6.48 6.68
C LYS A 11 11.43 5.55 6.01
N THR A 12 11.95 4.51 5.39
CA THR A 12 11.13 3.46 4.78
C THR A 12 10.92 2.33 5.78
N VAL A 13 9.65 1.98 6.04
CA VAL A 13 9.28 0.90 6.94
C VAL A 13 8.31 -0.07 6.27
N PRO A 14 8.34 -1.38 6.59
CA PRO A 14 7.32 -2.32 6.13
C PRO A 14 5.93 -1.89 6.64
N LEU A 15 4.95 -1.88 5.74
CA LEU A 15 3.58 -1.49 6.11
C LEU A 15 2.98 -2.44 7.16
N ILE A 16 3.38 -3.71 7.15
CA ILE A 16 2.97 -4.70 8.15
C ILE A 16 3.43 -4.31 9.55
N SER A 17 4.65 -3.79 9.71
CA SER A 17 5.17 -3.36 11.00
C SER A 17 4.38 -2.17 11.58
N LEU A 18 3.91 -1.26 10.72
CA LEU A 18 3.02 -0.17 11.13
C LEU A 18 1.64 -0.69 11.55
N ILE A 19 1.11 -1.68 10.82
CA ILE A 19 -0.18 -2.31 11.15
C ILE A 19 -0.12 -3.03 12.49
N ASP A 20 0.96 -3.74 12.77
CA ASP A 20 1.13 -4.49 14.01
C ASP A 20 1.28 -3.57 15.23
N SER A 21 1.87 -2.37 15.04
CA SER A 21 2.07 -1.39 16.12
C SER A 21 0.88 -0.47 16.36
N GLN A 22 0.23 0.05 15.30
CA GLN A 22 -0.81 1.08 15.39
C GLN A 22 -2.22 0.53 15.12
N GLY A 23 -2.33 -0.67 14.53
CA GLY A 23 -3.59 -1.28 14.14
C GLY A 23 -4.02 -0.93 12.72
N ARG A 24 -4.85 -1.79 12.13
CA ARG A 24 -5.25 -1.71 10.71
C ARG A 24 -6.06 -0.45 10.37
N GLN A 25 -6.95 -0.05 11.27
CA GLN A 25 -7.82 1.12 11.07
C GLN A 25 -7.00 2.41 11.09
N ALA A 26 -6.14 2.58 12.10
CA ALA A 26 -5.27 3.76 12.21
C ALA A 26 -4.36 3.94 10.99
N VAL A 27 -3.78 2.84 10.49
CA VAL A 27 -2.94 2.89 9.28
C VAL A 27 -3.77 3.20 8.03
N ALA A 28 -4.99 2.67 7.91
CA ALA A 28 -5.89 2.99 6.80
C ALA A 28 -6.23 4.49 6.77
N ASP A 29 -6.54 5.06 7.94
CA ASP A 29 -6.89 6.47 8.10
C ASP A 29 -5.68 7.38 7.79
N LYS A 30 -4.48 7.02 8.27
CA LYS A 30 -3.23 7.77 7.98
C LYS A 30 -2.86 7.78 6.49
N ILE A 31 -3.09 6.69 5.78
CA ILE A 31 -2.85 6.58 4.33
C ILE A 31 -3.96 7.28 3.52
N GLY A 32 -5.14 7.47 4.11
CA GLY A 32 -6.33 7.95 3.40
C GLY A 32 -6.92 6.89 2.47
N CYS A 33 -6.87 5.61 2.86
CA CYS A 33 -7.39 4.51 2.06
C CYS A 33 -8.46 3.70 2.81
N HIS A 34 -9.25 2.91 2.08
CA HIS A 34 -10.27 2.07 2.70
C HIS A 34 -9.64 0.87 3.44
N LEU A 35 -10.15 0.52 4.63
CA LEU A 35 -9.66 -0.61 5.45
C LEU A 35 -9.54 -1.93 4.68
N THR A 36 -10.41 -2.15 3.69
CA THR A 36 -10.37 -3.35 2.84
C THR A 36 -9.06 -3.47 2.07
N LEU A 37 -8.42 -2.37 1.67
CA LEU A 37 -7.14 -2.38 0.97
C LEU A 37 -6.01 -2.85 1.91
N VAL A 38 -6.01 -2.36 3.14
CA VAL A 38 -5.07 -2.81 4.19
C VAL A 38 -5.26 -4.32 4.46
N ASN A 39 -6.50 -4.77 4.61
CA ASN A 39 -6.81 -6.20 4.77
C ASN A 39 -6.38 -7.04 3.55
N GLN A 40 -6.48 -6.50 2.33
CA GLN A 40 -6.00 -7.18 1.13
C GLN A 40 -4.47 -7.30 1.08
N VAL A 41 -3.73 -6.30 1.56
CA VAL A 41 -2.27 -6.35 1.65
C VAL A 41 -1.84 -7.50 2.57
N ILE A 42 -2.47 -7.60 3.75
CA ILE A 42 -2.20 -8.66 4.74
C ILE A 42 -2.56 -10.04 4.18
N SER A 43 -3.80 -10.21 3.69
CA SER A 43 -4.28 -11.52 3.21
C SER A 43 -3.53 -12.03 1.99
N LYS A 44 -3.12 -11.14 1.08
CA LYS A 44 -2.36 -11.51 -0.12
C LYS A 44 -0.85 -11.56 0.11
N LYS A 45 -0.39 -11.31 1.34
CA LYS A 45 1.03 -11.24 1.73
C LYS A 45 1.84 -10.37 0.76
N ARG A 46 1.32 -9.17 0.46
CA ARG A 46 1.99 -8.23 -0.46
C ARG A 46 3.12 -7.52 0.28
N GLU A 47 4.26 -7.38 -0.38
CA GLU A 47 5.39 -6.61 0.14
C GLU A 47 5.16 -5.12 -0.12
N VAL A 48 4.59 -4.44 0.86
CA VAL A 48 4.29 -3.01 0.81
C VAL A 48 5.12 -2.29 1.85
N TYR A 49 5.74 -1.19 1.44
CA TYR A 49 6.52 -0.30 2.27
C TYR A 49 5.88 1.09 2.30
N ALA A 50 5.96 1.72 3.47
CA ALA A 50 5.53 3.09 3.69
C ALA A 50 6.75 3.97 3.94
N VAL A 51 6.76 5.15 3.32
CA VAL A 51 7.72 6.20 3.63
C VAL A 51 7.10 7.07 4.72
N VAL A 52 7.74 7.09 5.88
CA VAL A 52 7.28 7.79 7.08
C VAL A 52 8.28 8.82 7.56
N ASP A 53 7.80 9.79 8.34
CA ASP A 53 8.68 10.72 9.05
C ASP A 53 9.47 10.03 10.17
N GLU A 54 10.39 10.76 10.81
CA GLU A 54 11.20 10.24 11.92
C GLU A 54 10.37 9.65 13.07
N SER A 55 9.17 10.20 13.30
CA SER A 55 8.23 9.78 14.33
C SER A 55 7.47 8.50 13.96
N GLY A 56 7.43 8.14 12.67
CA GLY A 56 6.58 7.06 12.18
C GLY A 56 5.09 7.39 12.18
N ASP A 57 4.77 8.68 12.27
CA ASP A 57 3.40 9.16 12.45
C ASP A 57 2.77 9.62 11.14
N VAL A 58 3.53 10.34 10.34
CA VAL A 58 3.08 10.81 9.03
C VAL A 58 3.55 9.82 7.97
N ILE A 59 2.62 9.34 7.15
CA ILE A 59 2.91 8.53 5.96
C ILE A 59 2.84 9.47 4.75
N ASP A 60 3.94 9.63 4.03
CA ASP A 60 4.00 10.44 2.81
C ASP A 60 3.42 9.67 1.62
N HIS A 61 3.98 8.49 1.34
CA HIS A 61 3.46 7.59 0.31
C HIS A 61 3.80 6.12 0.62
N CYS A 62 3.08 5.22 -0.05
CA CYS A 62 3.30 3.77 0.02
C CYS A 62 3.63 3.22 -1.37
N TYR A 63 4.54 2.25 -1.44
CA TYR A 63 4.84 1.52 -2.66
C TYR A 63 4.89 0.01 -2.42
N GLU A 64 4.58 -0.75 -3.48
CA GLU A 64 4.64 -2.22 -3.45
C GLU A 64 5.85 -2.70 -4.24
N VAL A 65 6.62 -3.61 -3.64
CA VAL A 65 7.67 -4.35 -4.34
C VAL A 65 7.07 -5.63 -4.90
N ARG A 66 7.33 -5.91 -6.17
CA ARG A 66 6.85 -7.11 -6.86
C ARG A 66 7.93 -7.68 -7.73
N ASP A 67 8.09 -9.00 -7.69
CA ASP A 67 8.99 -9.71 -8.60
C ASP A 67 8.61 -9.53 -10.07
N PHE A 68 9.62 -9.37 -10.91
CA PHE A 68 9.49 -9.40 -12.35
C PHE A 68 10.00 -10.74 -12.92
N PRO A 69 9.27 -11.39 -13.85
CA PRO A 69 8.00 -10.98 -14.44
C PRO A 69 6.84 -11.13 -13.46
N ASN A 70 5.88 -10.23 -13.57
CA ASN A 70 4.76 -10.16 -12.64
C ASN A 70 3.74 -11.28 -12.92
N LYS A 71 4.00 -12.48 -12.38
CA LYS A 71 3.24 -13.73 -12.63
C LYS A 71 1.73 -13.64 -12.32
N ARG A 72 1.26 -12.59 -11.60
CA ARG A 72 -0.13 -12.43 -11.15
C ARG A 72 -0.96 -11.43 -11.97
N ILE A 73 -0.40 -10.75 -12.98
CA ILE A 73 -1.16 -9.83 -13.85
C ILE A 73 -2.04 -10.59 -14.86
N SER A 74 -1.73 -11.86 -15.16
CA SER A 74 -2.39 -12.66 -16.20
C SER A 74 -3.90 -12.91 -15.98
N ASN A 75 -4.41 -12.70 -14.76
CA ASN A 75 -5.83 -12.92 -14.45
C ASN A 75 -6.71 -11.66 -14.62
N ALA A 76 -6.11 -10.48 -14.85
CA ALA A 76 -6.85 -9.22 -15.00
C ALA A 76 -7.52 -9.04 -16.38
N LYS A 77 -7.27 -9.93 -17.35
CA LYS A 77 -7.82 -9.84 -18.73
C LYS A 77 -8.72 -11.01 -19.17
N LYS A 78 -9.41 -11.71 -18.25
CA LYS A 78 -10.39 -12.75 -18.63
C LYS A 78 -11.80 -12.50 -18.05
N LYS A 79 -12.42 -11.38 -18.44
CA LYS A 79 -13.87 -11.11 -18.39
C LYS A 79 -14.09 -9.87 -19.27
N LYS A 80 -14.80 -9.86 -20.40
CA LYS A 80 -16.01 -10.58 -20.82
C LYS A 80 -15.91 -10.99 -22.30
N THR A 81 -16.23 -12.24 -22.61
CA THR A 81 -16.92 -12.60 -23.86
C THR A 81 -18.00 -13.60 -23.48
N SER A 82 -19.19 -13.10 -23.12
CA SER A 82 -20.40 -13.90 -23.21
C SER A 82 -20.80 -13.93 -24.68
N VAL A 83 -20.32 -14.94 -25.40
CA VAL A 83 -20.92 -15.35 -26.66
C VAL A 83 -22.23 -16.03 -26.29
N VAL A 84 -23.36 -15.38 -26.57
CA VAL A 84 -24.64 -16.07 -26.74
C VAL A 84 -25.32 -15.39 -27.93
N GLY A 85 -25.17 -16.00 -29.10
CA GLY A 85 -26.14 -15.83 -30.17
C GLY A 85 -27.33 -16.77 -29.95
N SER A 86 -28.50 -16.34 -30.41
CA SER A 86 -29.57 -17.17 -31.01
C SER A 86 -30.73 -16.22 -31.33
N ASN A 87 -30.89 -15.89 -32.62
CA ASN A 87 -32.17 -15.50 -33.21
C ASN A 87 -32.65 -16.67 -34.07
#